data_AF-A0A1G2RL45-F1
#
_entry.id   AF-A0A1G2RL45-F1
#
_cell.length_a   1.000
_cell.length_b   1.000
_cell.length_c   1.000
_cell.angle_alpha   90.00
_cell.angle_beta   90.00
_cell.angle_gamma   90.00
#
_symmetry.space_group_name_H-M   'P 1'
#
loop_
_entity.id
_entity.type
_entity.pdbx_description
1 polymer ?
#
loop_
_entity_poly.entity_id
_entity_poly.type
_entity_poly.pdbx_seq_one_letter_code
_entity_poly.pdbx_strand_id
1 'polypeptide(L)'
;MTRSKKIFVASVASSLLLLLFLVFGIVPLVGAIMKTTGELKTEQQKLLQLEAQQKALEDFRHFKLQNEENLEEFQTMFVASQNPSPFFGFLENLARAQGFSLRITPQEPKHLPEDRWPSIDFQISARTTFPRMYSFLEKLESGPYLVAIRNLQVTEKDEEVEFSLFFKVYSK
;
A
#
# COMPACT_ATOMS: atom_id res chain seq x y z
N MET A 1 -2.35 -41.88 -77.35
CA MET A 1 -2.31 -40.53 -76.74
C MET A 1 -1.42 -39.62 -77.58
N THR A 2 -1.94 -38.52 -78.12
CA THR A 2 -1.14 -37.48 -78.81
C THR A 2 -0.13 -36.85 -77.85
N ARG A 3 1.07 -36.51 -78.35
CA ARG A 3 2.23 -36.02 -77.57
C ARG A 3 1.87 -34.86 -76.62
N SER A 4 0.91 -34.01 -77.01
CA SER A 4 0.36 -32.91 -76.23
C SER A 4 -0.37 -33.33 -74.94
N LYS A 5 -1.12 -34.44 -74.95
CA LYS A 5 -1.83 -34.94 -73.76
C LYS A 5 -0.89 -35.46 -72.68
N LYS A 6 0.25 -36.05 -73.07
CA LYS A 6 1.27 -36.54 -72.12
C LYS A 6 1.99 -35.39 -71.40
N ILE A 7 2.31 -34.31 -72.13
CA ILE A 7 2.95 -33.11 -71.57
C ILE A 7 2.00 -32.40 -70.61
N PHE A 8 0.71 -32.30 -70.96
CA PHE A 8 -0.28 -31.70 -70.09
C PHE A 8 -0.43 -32.48 -68.76
N VAL A 9 -0.55 -33.81 -68.82
CA VAL A 9 -0.64 -34.65 -67.61
C VAL A 9 0.63 -34.55 -66.76
N ALA A 10 1.82 -34.53 -67.38
CA ALA A 10 3.08 -34.37 -66.65
C ALA A 10 3.19 -33.00 -65.96
N SER A 11 2.73 -31.92 -66.63
CA SER A 11 2.70 -30.57 -66.07
C SER A 11 1.75 -30.44 -64.87
N VAL A 12 0.56 -31.06 -64.97
CA VAL A 12 -0.40 -31.12 -63.86
C VAL A 12 0.16 -31.91 -62.69
N ALA A 13 0.77 -33.08 -62.94
CA ALA A 13 1.37 -33.91 -61.90
C ALA A 13 2.53 -33.18 -61.19
N SER A 14 3.38 -32.48 -61.95
CA SER A 14 4.48 -31.69 -61.40
C SER A 14 3.98 -30.53 -60.53
N SER A 15 2.94 -29.81 -60.98
CA SER A 15 2.33 -28.74 -60.19
C SER A 15 1.70 -29.27 -58.90
N LEU A 16 1.05 -30.43 -58.95
CA LEU A 16 0.45 -31.06 -57.78
C LEU A 16 1.50 -31.47 -56.75
N LEU A 17 2.60 -32.07 -57.22
CA LEU A 17 3.75 -32.45 -56.38
C LEU A 17 4.38 -31.23 -55.69
N LEU A 18 4.53 -30.13 -56.42
CA LEU A 18 5.08 -28.88 -55.89
C LEU A 18 4.16 -28.28 -54.82
N LEU A 19 2.85 -28.28 -55.06
CA LEU A 19 1.86 -27.84 -54.07
C LEU A 19 1.90 -28.71 -52.80
N LEU A 20 2.01 -30.03 -52.96
CA LEU A 20 2.09 -30.97 -51.84
C LEU A 20 3.39 -30.74 -51.03
N PHE A 21 4.51 -30.46 -51.70
CA PHE A 21 5.76 -30.10 -51.03
C PHE A 21 5.66 -28.76 -50.27
N LEU A 22 4.99 -27.74 -50.82
CA LEU A 22 4.79 -26.48 -50.11
C LEU A 22 3.94 -26.66 -48.85
N VAL A 23 2.83 -27.38 -48.96
CA VAL A 23 1.88 -27.59 -47.85
C VAL A 23 2.45 -28.49 -46.77
N PHE A 24 3.13 -29.60 -47.13
CA PHE A 24 3.65 -30.56 -46.15
C PHE A 24 5.10 -30.31 -45.75
N GLY A 25 5.87 -29.55 -46.50
CA GLY A 25 7.26 -29.20 -46.19
C GLY A 25 7.38 -27.81 -45.56
N ILE A 26 6.98 -26.77 -46.29
CA ILE A 26 7.27 -25.38 -45.90
C ILE A 26 6.33 -24.89 -44.80
N VAL A 27 5.03 -25.09 -44.94
CA VAL A 27 4.04 -24.61 -43.96
C VAL A 27 4.31 -25.13 -42.54
N PRO A 28 4.49 -26.45 -42.29
CA PRO A 28 4.78 -26.94 -40.94
C PRO A 28 6.14 -26.45 -40.42
N LEU A 29 7.14 -26.30 -41.30
CA LEU A 29 8.45 -25.78 -40.92
C LEU A 29 8.37 -24.33 -40.42
N VAL A 30 7.69 -23.46 -41.17
CA VAL A 30 7.48 -22.06 -40.78
C VAL A 30 6.63 -21.96 -39.51
N GLY A 31 5.58 -22.79 -39.41
CA GLY A 31 4.74 -22.85 -38.21
C GLY A 31 5.53 -23.26 -36.95
N ALA A 32 6.41 -24.25 -37.06
CA ALA A 32 7.29 -24.66 -35.97
C ALA A 32 8.25 -23.54 -35.54
N ILE A 33 8.88 -22.85 -36.50
CA ILE A 33 9.80 -21.72 -36.22
C ILE A 33 9.05 -20.58 -35.52
N MET A 34 7.85 -20.22 -35.98
CA MET A 34 7.05 -19.17 -35.35
C MET A 34 6.67 -19.52 -33.92
N LYS A 35 6.28 -20.79 -33.66
CA LYS A 35 5.95 -21.26 -32.32
C LYS A 35 7.16 -21.18 -31.38
N THR A 36 8.31 -21.72 -31.78
CA THR A 36 9.54 -21.68 -30.97
C THR A 36 10.01 -20.25 -30.71
N THR A 37 9.88 -19.38 -31.70
CA THR A 37 10.22 -17.94 -31.55
C THR A 37 9.28 -17.26 -30.55
N GLY A 38 7.99 -17.60 -30.58
CA GLY A 38 7.01 -17.12 -29.61
C GLY A 38 7.34 -17.56 -28.19
N GLU A 39 7.61 -18.85 -28.00
CA GLU A 39 7.99 -19.43 -26.70
C GLU A 39 9.27 -18.80 -26.14
N LEU A 40 10.30 -18.61 -26.99
CA LEU A 40 11.55 -17.95 -26.61
C LEU A 40 11.33 -16.52 -26.12
N LYS A 41 10.49 -15.74 -26.82
CA LYS A 41 10.15 -14.36 -26.42
C LYS A 41 9.42 -14.35 -25.08
N THR A 42 8.47 -15.26 -24.88
CA THR A 42 7.75 -15.39 -23.61
C THR A 42 8.71 -15.73 -22.47
N GLU A 43 9.67 -16.63 -22.69
CA GLU A 43 10.63 -17.00 -21.66
C GLU A 43 11.61 -15.86 -21.34
N GLN A 44 12.07 -15.11 -22.35
CA GLN A 44 12.85 -13.89 -22.15
C GLN A 44 12.08 -12.84 -21.33
N GLN A 45 10.79 -12.65 -21.60
CA GLN A 45 9.96 -11.73 -20.82
C GLN A 45 9.83 -12.17 -19.36
N LYS A 46 9.68 -13.47 -19.09
CA LYS A 46 9.68 -14.00 -17.72
C LYS A 46 11.02 -13.75 -17.03
N LEU A 47 12.14 -13.96 -17.72
CA LEU A 47 13.47 -13.68 -17.16
C LEU A 47 13.62 -12.20 -16.77
N LEU A 48 13.23 -11.28 -17.66
CA LEU A 48 13.25 -9.84 -17.36
C LEU A 48 12.33 -9.48 -16.17
N GLN A 49 11.16 -10.11 -16.07
CA GLN A 49 10.26 -9.91 -14.94
C GLN A 49 10.87 -10.43 -13.63
N LEU A 50 11.53 -11.60 -13.66
CA LEU A 50 12.20 -12.18 -12.51
C LEU A 50 13.39 -11.32 -12.05
N GLU A 51 14.19 -10.81 -12.99
CA GLU A 51 15.29 -9.88 -12.70
C GLU A 51 14.77 -8.59 -12.06
N ALA A 52 13.66 -8.04 -12.58
CA ALA A 52 13.03 -6.86 -12.00
C ALA A 52 12.50 -7.12 -10.58
N GLN A 53 11.90 -8.29 -10.33
CA GLN A 53 11.45 -8.70 -8.99
C GLN A 53 12.63 -8.89 -8.02
N GLN A 54 13.72 -9.50 -8.49
CA GLN A 54 14.93 -9.69 -7.70
C GLN A 54 15.54 -8.35 -7.30
N LYS A 55 15.63 -7.41 -8.25
CA LYS A 55 16.11 -6.04 -7.98
C LYS A 55 15.20 -5.32 -6.98
N ALA A 56 13.88 -5.37 -7.16
CA ALA A 56 12.95 -4.76 -6.21
C ALA A 56 13.08 -5.34 -4.79
N LEU A 57 13.35 -6.65 -4.67
CA LEU A 57 13.57 -7.30 -3.38
C LEU A 57 14.90 -6.86 -2.74
N GLU A 58 15.95 -6.71 -3.54
CA GLU A 58 17.25 -6.21 -3.09
C GLU A 58 17.15 -4.74 -2.66
N ASP A 59 16.48 -3.90 -3.44
CA ASP A 59 16.20 -2.50 -3.10
C ASP A 59 15.39 -2.40 -1.80
N PHE A 60 14.37 -3.25 -1.63
CA PHE A 60 13.59 -3.32 -0.38
C PHE A 60 14.45 -3.77 0.81
N ARG A 61 15.34 -4.74 0.62
CA ARG A 61 16.26 -5.19 1.67
C ARG A 61 17.20 -4.07 2.10
N HIS A 62 17.79 -3.36 1.13
CA HIS A 62 18.64 -2.21 1.41
C HIS A 62 17.87 -1.09 2.12
N PHE A 63 16.67 -0.76 1.63
CA PHE A 63 15.79 0.20 2.29
C PHE A 63 15.51 -0.19 3.75
N LYS A 64 15.14 -1.45 3.99
CA LYS A 64 14.87 -1.95 5.34
C LYS A 64 16.09 -1.81 6.25
N LEU A 65 17.27 -2.26 5.80
CA LEU A 65 18.50 -2.18 6.59
C LEU A 65 18.92 -0.73 6.87
N GLN A 66 18.78 0.16 5.89
CA GLN A 66 19.12 1.58 6.04
C GLN A 66 18.15 2.33 6.95
N ASN A 67 16.93 1.83 7.13
CA ASN A 67 15.87 2.49 7.88
C ASN A 67 15.38 1.65 9.06
N GLU A 68 16.13 0.64 9.52
CA GLU A 68 15.68 -0.29 10.56
C GLU A 68 15.33 0.46 11.85
N GLU A 69 16.23 1.34 12.30
CA GLU A 69 16.00 2.20 13.48
C GLU A 69 14.79 3.12 13.31
N ASN A 70 14.65 3.80 12.16
CA ASN A 70 13.50 4.65 11.87
C ASN A 70 12.18 3.87 11.84
N LEU A 71 12.19 2.63 11.33
CA LEU A 71 11.03 1.75 11.28
C LEU A 71 10.66 1.23 12.67
N GLU A 72 11.64 0.92 13.51
CA GLU A 72 11.42 0.58 14.92
C GLU A 72 10.83 1.76 15.68
N GLU A 73 11.39 2.96 15.53
CA GLU A 73 10.87 4.19 16.14
C GLU A 73 9.41 4.44 15.69
N PHE A 74 9.15 4.35 14.39
CA PHE A 74 7.80 4.51 13.84
C PHE A 74 6.81 3.51 14.45
N GLN A 75 7.22 2.25 14.68
CA GLN A 75 6.38 1.26 15.34
C GLN A 75 6.06 1.60 16.79
N THR A 76 6.90 2.35 17.49
CA THR A 76 6.62 2.78 18.88
C THR A 76 5.53 3.85 18.95
N MET A 77 5.27 4.57 17.85
CA MET A 77 4.25 5.62 17.79
C MET A 77 2.81 5.10 17.76
N PHE A 78 2.62 3.81 17.46
CA PHE A 78 1.30 3.17 17.43
C PHE A 78 0.90 2.66 18.80
N VAL A 79 -0.35 2.94 19.17
CA VAL A 79 -0.93 2.43 20.43
C VAL A 79 -1.25 0.95 20.31
N ALA A 80 -0.97 0.18 21.36
CA ALA A 80 -1.39 -1.23 21.41
C ALA A 80 -2.92 -1.31 21.52
N SER A 81 -3.59 -1.85 20.50
CA SER A 81 -5.06 -1.85 20.43
C SER A 81 -5.71 -2.56 21.63
N GLN A 82 -5.04 -3.59 22.16
CA GLN A 82 -5.51 -4.38 23.30
C GLN A 82 -5.30 -3.69 24.65
N ASN A 83 -4.42 -2.70 24.73
CA ASN A 83 -4.09 -2.00 25.97
C ASN A 83 -3.69 -0.53 25.71
N PRO A 84 -4.66 0.39 25.54
CA PRO A 84 -4.39 1.81 25.37
C PRO A 84 -4.04 2.54 26.69
N SER A 85 -3.88 1.84 27.82
CA SER A 85 -3.57 2.47 29.12
C SER A 85 -2.32 3.36 29.12
N PRO A 86 -1.20 3.01 28.44
CA PRO A 86 -0.04 3.90 28.36
C PRO A 86 -0.36 5.24 27.68
N PHE A 87 -1.26 5.22 26.70
CA PHE A 87 -1.70 6.43 26.00
C PHE A 87 -2.57 7.31 26.89
N PHE A 88 -3.48 6.73 27.67
CA PHE A 88 -4.25 7.50 28.67
C PHE A 88 -3.36 8.12 29.73
N GLY A 89 -2.38 7.35 30.24
CA GLY A 89 -1.39 7.87 31.18
C GLY A 89 -0.60 9.04 30.61
N PHE A 90 -0.23 8.99 29.33
CA PHE A 90 0.41 10.11 28.64
C PHE A 90 -0.49 11.36 28.61
N LEU A 91 -1.77 11.23 28.20
CA LEU A 91 -2.70 12.36 28.14
C LEU A 91 -2.93 12.98 29.52
N GLU A 92 -3.14 12.16 30.55
CA GLU A 92 -3.35 12.61 31.92
C GLU A 92 -2.12 13.31 32.49
N ASN A 93 -0.92 12.77 32.24
CA ASN A 93 0.33 13.40 32.66
C ASN A 93 0.56 14.74 31.95
N LEU A 94 0.21 14.83 30.66
CA LEU A 94 0.34 16.05 29.88
C LEU A 94 -0.60 17.14 30.40
N ALA A 95 -1.85 16.80 30.72
CA ALA A 95 -2.79 17.74 31.34
C ALA A 95 -2.36 18.15 32.76
N ARG A 96 -1.90 17.19 33.57
CA ARG A 96 -1.41 17.45 34.93
C ARG A 96 -0.20 18.38 34.91
N ALA A 97 0.71 18.23 33.96
CA ALA A 97 1.86 19.12 33.76
C ALA A 97 1.44 20.56 33.42
N GLN A 98 0.24 20.74 32.87
CA GLN A 98 -0.35 22.05 32.58
C GLN A 98 -1.31 22.54 33.68
N GLY A 99 -1.45 21.78 34.77
CA GLY A 99 -2.25 22.16 35.94
C GLY A 99 -3.76 22.01 35.75
N PHE A 100 -4.23 21.07 34.93
CA PHE A 100 -5.65 20.74 34.80
C PHE A 100 -5.90 19.23 34.66
N SER A 101 -7.17 18.81 34.80
CA SER A 101 -7.60 17.42 34.64
C SER A 101 -8.37 17.23 33.35
N LEU A 102 -8.18 16.08 32.69
CA LEU A 102 -8.95 15.67 31.52
C LEU A 102 -10.06 14.70 31.89
N ARG A 103 -11.18 14.80 31.18
CA ARG A 103 -12.16 13.73 31.06
C ARG A 103 -11.96 13.03 29.73
N ILE A 104 -11.63 11.74 29.75
CA ILE A 104 -11.42 10.92 28.56
C ILE A 104 -12.67 10.05 28.37
N THR A 105 -13.26 10.13 27.18
CA THR A 105 -14.41 9.29 26.79
C THR A 105 -13.98 8.44 25.59
N PRO A 106 -13.81 7.11 25.75
CA PRO A 106 -13.59 6.23 24.62
C PRO A 106 -14.80 6.26 23.71
N GLN A 107 -14.57 6.37 22.40
CA GLN A 107 -15.61 6.25 21.39
C GLN A 107 -15.52 4.86 20.76
N GLU A 108 -16.65 4.36 20.24
CA GLU A 108 -16.62 3.12 19.45
C GLU A 108 -15.66 3.29 18.26
N PRO A 109 -14.73 2.34 18.03
CA PRO A 109 -13.83 2.41 16.88
C PRO A 109 -14.65 2.42 15.59
N LYS A 110 -14.69 3.56 14.90
CA LYS A 110 -15.28 3.65 13.57
C LYS A 110 -14.21 3.27 12.56
N HIS A 111 -14.18 1.99 12.18
CA HIS A 111 -13.48 1.59 10.96
C HIS A 111 -14.19 2.21 9.76
N LEU A 112 -13.74 3.39 9.35
CA LEU A 112 -14.15 3.96 8.08
C LEU A 112 -13.54 3.09 6.96
N PRO A 113 -14.28 2.75 5.90
CA PRO A 113 -13.76 1.94 4.79
C PRO A 113 -12.50 2.50 4.13
N GLU A 114 -12.22 3.78 4.34
CA GLU A 114 -11.08 4.52 3.78
C GLU A 114 -9.82 4.45 4.67
N ASP A 115 -9.93 3.99 5.91
CA ASP A 115 -8.79 3.95 6.83
C ASP A 115 -7.87 2.76 6.52
N ARG A 116 -6.68 3.06 5.99
CA ARG A 116 -5.64 2.06 5.68
C ARG A 116 -4.98 1.44 6.92
N TRP A 117 -5.13 2.05 8.09
CA TRP A 117 -4.56 1.58 9.35
C TRP A 117 -5.63 1.53 10.46
N PRO A 118 -5.56 0.54 11.36
CA PRO A 118 -6.45 0.48 12.50
C PRO A 118 -6.23 1.70 13.39
N SER A 119 -7.32 2.23 13.93
CA SER A 119 -7.29 3.39 14.80
C SER A 119 -8.41 3.33 15.83
N ILE A 120 -8.21 4.06 16.93
CA ILE A 120 -9.18 4.20 18.01
C ILE A 120 -9.56 5.66 18.10
N ASP A 121 -10.87 5.92 18.11
CA ASP A 121 -11.40 7.27 18.23
C ASP A 121 -11.59 7.62 19.72
N PHE A 122 -11.16 8.83 20.08
CA PHE A 122 -11.26 9.35 21.44
C PHE A 122 -11.86 10.75 21.45
N GLN A 123 -12.61 11.03 22.51
CA GLN A 123 -12.99 12.38 22.87
C GLN A 123 -12.40 12.72 24.23
N ILE A 124 -11.72 13.85 24.31
CA ILE A 124 -11.26 14.43 25.57
C ILE A 124 -11.90 15.79 25.80
N SER A 125 -12.20 16.10 27.05
CA SER A 125 -12.73 17.41 27.43
C SER A 125 -12.11 17.91 28.73
N ALA A 126 -11.84 19.21 28.81
CA ALA A 126 -11.38 19.86 30.02
C ALA A 126 -11.76 21.34 30.06
N ARG A 127 -11.65 21.90 31.27
CA ARG A 127 -11.82 23.32 31.54
C ARG A 127 -10.51 23.87 32.07
N THR A 128 -10.00 24.92 31.42
CA THR A 128 -8.67 25.49 31.71
C THR A 128 -8.55 26.89 31.09
N THR A 129 -7.42 27.56 31.23
CA THR A 129 -7.19 28.83 30.53
C THR A 129 -6.71 28.61 29.10
N PHE A 130 -6.99 29.54 28.18
CA PHE A 130 -6.57 29.43 26.78
C PHE A 130 -5.06 29.12 26.60
N PRO A 131 -4.13 29.78 27.33
CA PRO A 131 -2.69 29.47 27.20
C PRO A 131 -2.34 28.02 27.58
N ARG A 132 -3.00 27.47 28.60
CA ARG A 132 -2.79 26.08 29.05
C ARG A 132 -3.35 25.07 28.06
N MET A 133 -4.53 25.34 27.50
CA MET A 133 -5.11 24.54 26.41
C MET A 133 -4.19 24.52 25.19
N TYR A 134 -3.69 25.69 24.77
CA TYR A 134 -2.79 25.80 23.63
C TYR A 134 -1.50 25.01 23.85
N SER A 135 -0.85 25.16 25.02
CA SER A 135 0.35 24.40 25.37
C SER A 135 0.10 22.90 25.49
N PHE A 136 -1.12 22.49 25.89
CA PHE A 136 -1.53 21.09 25.86
C PHE A 136 -1.58 20.55 24.43
N LEU A 137 -2.21 21.27 23.50
CA LEU A 137 -2.33 20.86 22.10
C LEU A 137 -0.97 20.77 21.39
N GLU A 138 -0.09 21.75 21.62
CA GLU A 138 1.27 21.76 21.06
C GLU A 138 2.09 20.53 21.50
N LYS A 139 2.00 20.17 22.80
CA LYS A 139 2.68 18.98 23.34
C LYS A 139 2.01 17.67 22.91
N LEU A 140 0.71 17.69 22.63
CA LEU A 140 0.00 16.53 22.11
C LEU A 140 0.44 16.24 20.67
N GLU A 141 0.59 17.26 19.82
CA GLU A 141 1.08 17.13 18.45
C GLU A 141 2.55 16.69 18.37
N SER A 142 3.39 17.19 19.28
CA SER A 142 4.82 16.78 19.38
C SER A 142 5.04 15.54 20.25
N GLY A 143 3.96 14.85 20.63
CA GLY A 143 4.00 13.67 21.48
C GLY A 143 4.56 12.43 20.76
N PRO A 144 4.84 11.36 21.52
CA PRO A 144 5.42 10.13 20.97
C PRO A 144 4.39 9.26 20.22
N TYR A 145 3.12 9.67 20.17
CA TYR A 145 2.04 8.87 19.58
C TYR A 145 1.52 9.49 18.29
N LEU A 146 1.21 8.65 17.31
CA LEU A 146 0.62 9.11 16.07
C LEU A 146 -0.87 9.40 16.28
N VAL A 147 -1.19 10.69 16.41
CA VAL A 147 -2.54 11.20 16.60
C VAL A 147 -2.97 12.05 15.40
N ALA A 148 -4.25 12.03 15.07
CA ALA A 148 -4.83 12.99 14.13
C ALA A 148 -6.07 13.64 14.74
N ILE A 149 -6.00 14.96 14.88
CA ILE A 149 -7.09 15.78 15.41
C ILE A 149 -8.18 15.87 14.34
N ARG A 150 -9.40 15.46 14.68
CA ARG A 150 -10.56 15.51 13.79
C ARG A 150 -11.38 16.78 14.00
N ASN A 151 -11.56 17.18 15.26
CA ASN A 151 -12.36 18.33 15.61
C ASN A 151 -11.93 18.90 16.96
N LEU A 152 -11.92 20.22 17.08
CA LEU A 152 -11.67 20.95 18.32
C LEU A 152 -12.81 21.94 18.53
N GLN A 153 -13.52 21.78 19.64
CA GLN A 153 -14.53 22.71 20.11
C GLN A 153 -14.00 23.48 21.30
N VAL A 154 -14.18 24.79 21.30
CA VAL A 154 -13.68 25.70 22.33
C VAL A 154 -14.82 26.64 22.69
N THR A 155 -15.15 26.73 23.98
CA THR A 155 -16.20 27.63 24.50
C THR A 155 -15.64 28.42 25.66
N GLU A 156 -15.73 29.74 25.58
CA GLU A 156 -15.31 30.65 26.64
C GLU A 156 -16.38 30.73 27.73
N LYS A 157 -15.97 30.69 29.01
CA LYS A 157 -16.80 30.87 30.19
C LYS A 157 -16.00 31.54 31.30
N ASP A 158 -16.32 32.78 31.65
CA ASP A 158 -15.83 33.50 32.83
C ASP A 158 -14.30 33.38 33.01
N GLU A 159 -13.53 33.86 32.01
CA GLU A 159 -12.05 33.83 31.94
C GLU A 159 -11.40 32.44 31.75
N GLU A 160 -12.19 31.37 31.83
CA GLU A 160 -11.79 30.01 31.48
C GLU A 160 -12.34 29.59 30.10
N VAL A 161 -11.79 28.50 29.60
CA VAL A 161 -12.15 27.87 28.34
C VAL A 161 -12.49 26.41 28.62
N GLU A 162 -13.69 26.01 28.19
CA GLU A 162 -14.10 24.62 28.11
C GLU A 162 -13.80 24.13 26.69
N PHE A 163 -12.96 23.11 26.55
CA PHE A 163 -12.61 22.54 25.26
C PHE A 163 -12.97 21.06 25.19
N SER A 164 -13.36 20.63 23.99
CA SER A 164 -13.57 19.22 23.64
C SER A 164 -12.81 18.92 22.36
N LEU A 165 -11.90 17.95 22.42
CA LEU A 165 -11.08 17.50 21.30
C LEU A 165 -11.49 16.08 20.91
N PHE A 166 -11.81 15.91 19.63
CA PHE A 166 -12.02 14.62 19.00
C PHE A 166 -10.81 14.30 18.15
N PHE A 167 -10.21 13.14 18.37
CA PHE A 167 -9.04 12.71 17.62
C PHE A 167 -9.05 11.20 17.43
N LYS A 168 -8.33 10.75 16.41
CA LYS A 168 -7.99 9.35 16.19
C LYS A 168 -6.56 9.12 16.62
N VAL A 169 -6.29 7.99 17.26
CA VAL A 169 -4.93 7.50 17.49
C VAL A 169 -4.74 6.22 16.70
N TYR A 170 -3.63 6.11 15.99
CA TYR A 170 -3.34 4.92 15.19
C TYR A 170 -2.86 3.79 16.10
N SER A 171 -3.31 2.58 15.79
CA SER A 171 -3.06 1.41 16.61
C SER A 171 -2.37 0.29 15.83
N LYS A 172 -1.83 -0.66 16.57
CA LYS A 172 -1.28 -1.93 16.07
C LYS A 172 -1.80 -3.12 16.88
#